data_AF-A0A438J7Y2-F1
#
_entry.id   AF-A0A438J7Y2-F1
#
_cell.length_a   1.000
_cell.length_b   1.000
_cell.length_c   1.000
_cell.angle_alpha   90.00
_cell.angle_beta   90.00
_cell.angle_gamma   90.00
#
_symmetry.space_group_name_H-M   'P 1'
#
loop_
_entity.id
_entity.type
_entity.pdbx_description
1 polymer ?
#
loop_
_entity_poly.entity_id
_entity_poly.type
_entity_poly.pdbx_seq_one_letter_code
_entity_poly.pdbx_strand_id
1 'polypeptide(L)'
;MAVLVGCNYHNTRNELHGCINDVLTMRETLVTRFGFQLSHVELLTDEPGSLVMPTGANIKKALDRMVDQAEPGDVLFFHYSGHGTKIPSVKPHHPFSQDEAIVPCDFNLITAPFYRYRLQAAGGPYTKGSKLHNPLGFLPQWGPH
;
A
#
# COMPACT_ATOMS: atom_id res chain seq x y z
N MET A 1 0.03 13.86 -7.11
CA MET A 1 -0.81 12.66 -7.37
C MET A 1 -1.01 11.83 -6.11
N ALA A 2 -2.07 11.02 -6.03
CA ALA A 2 -2.33 10.13 -4.91
C ALA A 2 -2.65 8.69 -5.35
N VAL A 3 -2.15 7.71 -4.61
CA VAL A 3 -2.51 6.29 -4.72
C VAL A 3 -3.07 5.83 -3.37
N LEU A 4 -4.31 5.36 -3.38
CA LEU A 4 -5.04 4.91 -2.19
C LEU A 4 -5.38 3.42 -2.34
N VAL A 5 -5.02 2.62 -1.34
CA VAL A 5 -5.15 1.17 -1.38
C VAL A 5 -5.86 0.68 -0.14
N GLY A 6 -7.05 0.08 -0.30
CA GLY A 6 -7.83 -0.52 0.78
C GLY A 6 -8.02 -2.01 0.55
N CYS A 7 -7.60 -2.85 1.50
CA CYS A 7 -7.80 -4.30 1.42
C CYS A 7 -8.62 -4.78 2.63
N ASN A 8 -9.79 -5.34 2.37
CA ASN A 8 -10.65 -6.01 3.37
C ASN A 8 -10.50 -7.54 3.37
N TYR A 9 -9.88 -8.15 2.35
CA TYR A 9 -9.67 -9.61 2.24
C TYR A 9 -10.96 -10.43 2.37
N HIS A 10 -12.03 -9.97 1.71
CA HIS A 10 -13.35 -10.59 1.77
C HIS A 10 -13.32 -12.09 1.52
N ASN A 11 -14.10 -12.85 2.30
CA ASN A 11 -14.20 -14.31 2.22
C ASN A 11 -12.88 -15.05 2.50
N THR A 12 -11.98 -14.44 3.27
CA THR A 12 -10.74 -15.10 3.73
C THR A 12 -10.70 -15.12 5.25
N ARG A 13 -9.83 -15.97 5.82
CA ARG A 13 -9.56 -15.99 7.28
C ARG A 13 -8.92 -14.69 7.82
N ASN A 14 -8.54 -13.77 6.94
CA ASN A 14 -7.84 -12.52 7.27
C ASN A 14 -8.72 -11.30 6.99
N GLU A 15 -10.05 -11.46 7.04
CA GLU A 15 -10.99 -10.41 6.69
C GLU A 15 -10.92 -9.21 7.66
N LEU A 16 -11.06 -8.00 7.10
CA LEU A 16 -11.18 -6.71 7.77
C LEU A 16 -12.42 -6.00 7.23
N HIS A 17 -13.00 -5.08 8.00
CA HIS A 17 -14.25 -4.40 7.62
C HIS A 17 -14.13 -2.87 7.51
N GLY A 18 -12.95 -2.29 7.75
CA GLY A 18 -12.76 -0.84 7.81
C GLY A 18 -11.81 -0.26 6.76
N CYS A 19 -11.01 -1.09 6.09
CA CYS A 19 -9.89 -0.61 5.28
C CYS A 19 -10.34 0.13 4.03
N ILE A 20 -11.42 -0.33 3.41
CA ILE A 20 -12.03 0.33 2.26
C ILE A 20 -12.64 1.68 2.67
N ASN A 21 -13.34 1.74 3.80
CA ASN A 21 -13.89 3.00 4.31
C ASN A 21 -12.79 4.03 4.63
N ASP A 22 -11.68 3.59 5.23
CA ASP A 22 -10.53 4.46 5.52
C ASP A 22 -10.01 5.16 4.25
N VAL A 23 -9.85 4.43 3.14
CA VAL A 23 -9.31 5.00 1.89
C VAL A 23 -10.34 5.85 1.14
N LEU A 24 -11.64 5.57 1.27
CA LEU A 24 -12.71 6.42 0.75
C LEU A 24 -12.77 7.76 1.50
N THR A 25 -12.72 7.74 2.83
CA THR A 25 -12.64 8.97 3.64
C THR A 25 -11.38 9.76 3.33
N MET A 26 -10.24 9.09 3.12
CA MET A 26 -9.00 9.76 2.72
C MET A 26 -9.11 10.40 1.33
N ARG A 27 -9.74 9.72 0.36
CA ARG A 27 -10.02 10.28 -0.97
C ARG A 27 -10.82 11.57 -0.87
N GLU A 28 -11.91 11.57 -0.11
CA GLU A 28 -12.73 12.77 0.10
C GLU A 28 -11.92 13.88 0.76
N THR A 29 -11.10 13.56 1.76
CA THR A 29 -10.25 14.52 2.46
C THR A 29 -9.24 15.16 1.51
N LEU A 30 -8.57 14.37 0.67
CA LEU A 30 -7.60 14.88 -0.31
C LEU A 30 -8.24 15.85 -1.31
N VAL A 31 -9.44 15.52 -1.79
CA VAL A 31 -10.15 16.36 -2.76
C VAL A 31 -10.69 17.62 -2.11
N THR A 32 -11.39 17.49 -0.97
CA THR A 32 -12.14 18.58 -0.35
C THR A 32 -11.26 19.54 0.45
N ARG A 33 -10.20 19.04 1.10
CA ARG A 33 -9.36 19.85 2.00
C ARG A 33 -7.98 20.16 1.43
N PHE A 34 -7.42 19.25 0.65
CA PHE A 34 -6.07 19.39 0.10
C PHE A 34 -6.05 19.74 -1.40
N GLY A 35 -7.22 19.90 -2.03
CA GLY A 35 -7.34 20.38 -3.41
C GLY A 35 -6.84 19.40 -4.47
N PHE A 36 -6.72 18.11 -4.15
CA PHE A 36 -6.35 17.11 -5.16
C PHE A 36 -7.47 17.00 -6.21
N GLN A 37 -7.08 17.01 -7.49
CA GLN A 37 -8.02 16.68 -8.55
C GLN A 37 -8.40 15.20 -8.46
N LEU A 38 -9.68 14.88 -8.62
CA LEU A 38 -10.18 13.50 -8.54
C LEU A 38 -9.51 12.58 -9.57
N SER A 39 -9.17 13.11 -10.74
CA SER A 39 -8.43 12.43 -11.82
C SER A 39 -7.00 12.04 -11.42
N HIS A 40 -6.42 12.72 -10.43
CA HIS A 40 -5.08 12.45 -9.91
C HIS A 40 -5.09 11.58 -8.66
N VAL A 41 -6.24 11.00 -8.30
CA VAL A 41 -6.38 10.05 -7.18
C VAL A 41 -6.73 8.67 -7.72
N GLU A 42 -5.75 7.77 -7.73
CA GLU A 42 -5.95 6.38 -8.09
C GLU A 42 -6.39 5.58 -6.85
N LEU A 43 -7.48 4.81 -6.97
CA LEU A 43 -8.07 4.02 -5.88
C LEU A 43 -8.06 2.53 -6.25
N LEU A 44 -7.49 1.70 -5.37
CA LEU A 44 -7.47 0.24 -5.48
C LEU A 44 -8.17 -0.35 -4.26
N THR A 45 -9.23 -1.14 -4.49
CA THR A 45 -10.04 -1.76 -3.44
C THR A 45 -10.47 -3.17 -3.84
N ASP A 46 -10.67 -4.05 -2.87
CA ASP A 46 -11.16 -5.42 -3.09
C ASP A 46 -12.67 -5.56 -2.83
N GLU A 47 -13.41 -4.43 -2.78
CA GLU A 47 -14.87 -4.42 -2.78
C GLU A 47 -15.39 -5.01 -4.11
N PRO A 48 -16.47 -5.81 -4.09
CA PRO A 48 -17.18 -6.19 -5.31
C PRO A 48 -17.50 -4.97 -6.19
N GLY A 49 -17.14 -5.05 -7.48
CA GLY A 49 -17.33 -3.96 -8.44
C GLY A 49 -16.22 -2.91 -8.48
N SER A 50 -15.14 -3.08 -7.71
CA SER A 50 -13.95 -2.23 -7.80
C SER A 50 -13.31 -2.31 -9.20
N LEU A 51 -12.91 -1.16 -9.74
CA LEU A 51 -12.26 -1.08 -11.07
C LEU A 51 -10.88 -1.75 -11.10
N VAL A 52 -10.14 -1.66 -10.00
CA VAL A 52 -8.78 -2.18 -9.88
C VAL A 52 -8.61 -2.89 -8.55
N MET A 53 -8.36 -4.19 -8.60
CA MET A 53 -8.07 -4.99 -7.41
C MET A 53 -6.69 -4.64 -6.84
N PRO A 54 -6.52 -4.59 -5.51
CA PRO A 54 -5.27 -4.25 -4.84
C PRO A 54 -4.34 -5.46 -4.76
N THR A 55 -4.00 -6.05 -5.91
CA THR A 55 -2.99 -7.11 -6.03
C THR A 55 -1.59 -6.51 -5.93
N GLY A 56 -0.59 -7.34 -5.60
CA GLY A 56 0.79 -6.88 -5.54
C GLY A 56 1.28 -6.26 -6.86
N ALA A 57 0.85 -6.82 -7.99
CA ALA A 57 1.17 -6.29 -9.32
C ALA A 57 0.50 -4.94 -9.59
N ASN A 58 -0.78 -4.79 -9.25
CA ASN A 58 -1.52 -3.55 -9.51
C ASN A 58 -1.03 -2.40 -8.62
N ILE A 59 -0.74 -2.66 -7.34
CA ILE A 59 -0.18 -1.67 -6.42
C ILE A 59 1.19 -1.19 -6.93
N LYS A 60 2.07 -2.12 -7.35
CA LYS A 60 3.36 -1.74 -7.97
C LYS A 60 3.12 -0.86 -9.19
N LYS A 61 2.27 -1.28 -10.13
CA LYS A 61 1.95 -0.49 -11.33
C LYS A 61 1.39 0.91 -11.01
N ALA A 62 0.61 1.06 -9.95
CA ALA A 62 0.10 2.35 -9.49
C ALA A 62 1.20 3.24 -8.92
N LEU A 63 2.10 2.68 -8.10
CA LEU A 63 3.28 3.40 -7.62
C LEU A 63 4.18 3.85 -8.78
N ASP A 64 4.37 2.97 -9.77
CA ASP A 64 5.16 3.25 -10.96
C ASP A 64 4.58 4.44 -11.73
N ARG A 65 3.27 4.39 -12.07
CA ARG A 65 2.57 5.51 -12.72
C ARG A 65 2.67 6.80 -11.94
N MET A 66 2.51 6.74 -10.61
CA MET A 66 2.56 7.93 -9.77
C MET A 66 3.94 8.60 -9.78
N VAL A 67 5.02 7.81 -9.87
CA VAL A 67 6.39 8.32 -9.97
C VAL A 67 6.69 8.81 -11.38
N ASP A 68 6.28 8.06 -12.41
CA ASP A 68 6.56 8.38 -13.82
C ASP A 68 5.83 9.64 -14.31
N GLN A 69 4.71 9.98 -13.67
CA GLN A 69 3.92 11.19 -13.97
C GLN A 69 4.24 12.37 -13.04
N ALA A 70 5.17 12.20 -12.08
CA ALA A 70 5.50 13.25 -11.13
C ALA A 70 6.35 14.33 -11.78
N GLU A 71 5.94 15.60 -11.63
CA GLU A 71 6.73 16.76 -12.04
C GLU A 71 7.40 17.43 -10.83
N PRO A 72 8.53 18.15 -11.02
CA PRO A 72 9.15 18.91 -9.95
C PRO A 72 8.16 19.88 -9.28
N GLY A 73 7.99 19.74 -7.96
CA GLY A 73 7.03 20.53 -7.18
C GLY A 73 5.72 19.81 -6.88
N ASP A 74 5.46 18.64 -7.48
CA ASP A 74 4.32 17.82 -7.15
C ASP A 74 4.41 17.22 -5.74
N VAL A 75 3.24 17.07 -5.13
CA VAL A 75 3.08 16.29 -3.89
C VAL A 75 2.59 14.89 -4.27
N LEU A 76 3.37 13.88 -3.86
CA LEU A 76 2.98 12.48 -3.98
C LEU A 76 2.42 11.96 -2.65
N PHE A 77 1.25 11.32 -2.73
CA PHE A 77 0.56 10.78 -1.57
C PHE A 77 0.29 9.29 -1.74
N PHE A 78 0.81 8.47 -0.84
CA PHE A 78 0.51 7.04 -0.81
C PHE A 78 -0.17 6.68 0.52
N HIS A 79 -1.39 6.15 0.42
CA HIS A 79 -2.13 5.64 1.56
C HIS A 79 -2.50 4.18 1.39
N TYR A 80 -2.16 3.39 2.41
CA TYR A 80 -2.52 1.98 2.47
C TYR A 80 -3.25 1.70 3.79
N SER A 81 -4.43 1.08 3.68
CA SER A 81 -5.17 0.50 4.81
C SER A 81 -5.38 -0.99 4.55
N GLY A 82 -4.87 -1.84 5.44
CA GLY A 82 -4.88 -3.29 5.26
C GLY A 82 -4.00 -4.00 6.27
N HIS A 83 -3.54 -5.20 5.91
CA HIS A 83 -2.63 -5.98 6.73
C HIS A 83 -1.18 -5.57 6.53
N GLY A 84 -0.43 -5.58 7.62
CA GLY A 84 1.03 -5.48 7.61
C GLY A 84 1.65 -6.77 8.13
N THR A 85 2.87 -7.06 7.70
CA THR A 85 3.67 -8.16 8.24
C THR A 85 5.14 -7.76 8.32
N LYS A 86 5.94 -8.62 8.96
CA LYS A 86 7.40 -8.53 8.99
C LYS A 86 7.99 -9.74 8.29
N ILE A 87 8.91 -9.50 7.36
CA ILE A 87 9.64 -10.56 6.66
C ILE A 87 11.12 -10.49 7.01
N PRO A 88 11.87 -11.61 6.97
CA PRO A 88 13.32 -11.57 7.07
C PRO A 88 13.91 -10.60 6.03
N SER A 89 14.78 -9.71 6.49
CA SER A 89 15.46 -8.77 5.59
C SER A 89 16.58 -9.48 4.85
N VAL A 90 16.84 -9.05 3.62
CA VAL A 90 17.92 -9.60 2.77
C VAL A 90 19.29 -8.96 3.06
N LYS A 91 19.40 -8.17 4.13
CA LYS A 91 20.63 -7.42 4.45
C LYS A 91 21.74 -8.37 4.91
N PRO A 92 22.84 -8.48 4.15
CA PRO A 92 23.87 -9.50 4.39
C PRO A 92 24.60 -9.35 5.73
N HIS A 93 24.61 -8.16 6.33
CA HIS A 93 25.29 -7.88 7.60
C HIS A 93 24.37 -7.87 8.83
N HIS A 94 23.07 -8.10 8.66
CA HIS A 94 22.09 -8.06 9.76
C HIS A 94 21.11 -9.24 9.66
N PRO A 95 21.55 -10.47 10.00
CA PRO A 95 20.77 -11.69 9.79
C PRO A 95 19.47 -11.76 10.61
N PHE A 96 19.34 -10.94 11.66
CA PHE A 96 18.13 -10.83 12.47
C PHE A 96 17.25 -9.62 12.12
N SER A 97 17.62 -8.86 11.09
CA SER A 97 16.80 -7.71 10.67
C SER A 97 15.54 -8.19 9.94
N GLN A 98 14.45 -7.49 10.18
CA GLN A 98 13.18 -7.73 9.52
C GLN A 98 12.75 -6.47 8.76
N ASP A 99 12.22 -6.63 7.56
CA ASP A 99 11.58 -5.56 6.82
C ASP A 99 10.07 -5.65 6.99
N GLU A 100 9.43 -4.50 7.18
CA GLU A 100 7.97 -4.40 7.11
C GLU A 100 7.52 -4.65 5.67
N ALA A 101 6.35 -5.29 5.52
CA ALA A 101 5.69 -5.44 4.24
C ALA A 101 4.19 -5.17 4.38
N ILE A 102 3.60 -4.60 3.34
CA ILE A 102 2.14 -4.57 3.18
C ILE A 102 1.70 -5.89 2.54
N VAL A 103 0.48 -6.31 2.85
CA VAL A 103 -0.12 -7.55 2.34
C VAL A 103 -1.20 -7.18 1.32
N PRO A 104 -0.96 -7.30 0.02
CA PRO A 104 -2.01 -7.08 -0.98
C PRO A 104 -3.09 -8.17 -0.92
N CYS A 105 -4.21 -8.00 -1.61
CA CYS A 105 -5.33 -8.96 -1.53
C CYS A 105 -4.99 -10.36 -2.08
N ASP A 106 -3.96 -10.46 -2.93
CA ASP A 106 -3.40 -11.72 -3.45
C ASP A 106 -2.24 -12.27 -2.61
N PHE A 107 -1.98 -11.68 -1.44
CA PHE A 107 -0.90 -12.03 -0.51
C PHE A 107 0.53 -11.91 -1.10
N ASN A 108 0.69 -11.28 -2.26
CA ASN A 108 1.98 -11.05 -2.89
C ASN A 108 2.68 -9.82 -2.27
N LEU A 109 3.43 -10.06 -1.20
CA LEU A 109 3.97 -9.02 -0.31
C LEU A 109 4.75 -7.92 -1.04
N ILE A 110 4.58 -6.68 -0.57
CA ILE A 110 5.37 -5.53 -1.02
C ILE A 110 6.12 -4.95 0.18
N THR A 111 7.45 -4.96 0.09
CA THR A 111 8.32 -4.55 1.19
C THR A 111 8.37 -3.04 1.33
N ALA A 112 8.59 -2.58 2.56
CA ALA A 112 8.77 -1.18 2.87
C ALA A 112 9.96 -0.53 2.17
N PRO A 113 11.14 -1.18 2.08
CA PRO A 113 12.22 -0.68 1.26
C PRO A 113 11.80 -0.44 -0.20
N PHE A 114 11.03 -1.35 -0.81
CA PHE A 114 10.60 -1.21 -2.20
C PHE A 114 9.75 0.05 -2.40
N TYR A 115 8.62 0.17 -1.70
CA TYR A 115 7.72 1.29 -1.96
C TYR A 115 8.33 2.63 -1.50
N ARG A 116 9.18 2.65 -0.47
CA ARG A 116 9.90 3.87 -0.06
C ARG A 116 10.89 4.32 -1.12
N TYR A 117 11.68 3.40 -1.67
CA TYR A 117 12.62 3.72 -2.75
C TYR A 117 11.90 4.31 -3.96
N ARG A 118 10.76 3.72 -4.36
CA ARG A 118 9.96 4.24 -5.47
C ARG A 118 9.45 5.66 -5.22
N LEU A 119 8.89 5.93 -4.04
CA LEU A 119 8.39 7.27 -3.70
C LEU A 119 9.50 8.32 -3.62
N GLN A 120 10.69 7.95 -3.16
CA GLN A 120 11.85 8.85 -3.10
C GLN A 120 12.42 9.15 -4.48
N ALA A 121 12.33 8.23 -5.44
CA ALA A 121 12.82 8.43 -6.79
C ALA A 121 12.12 9.57 -7.55
N ALA A 122 10.91 9.96 -7.12
CA ALA A 122 10.18 11.08 -7.71
C ALA A 122 10.75 12.47 -7.36
N GLY A 123 11.73 12.57 -6.44
CA GLY A 123 12.43 13.81 -6.13
C GLY A 123 11.62 14.90 -5.39
N GLY A 124 10.31 14.68 -5.17
CA GLY A 124 9.42 15.60 -4.44
C GLY A 124 9.12 15.18 -2.99
N PRO A 125 8.56 16.08 -2.16
CA PRO A 125 8.07 15.74 -0.84
C PRO A 125 6.91 14.74 -0.95
N TYR A 126 7.02 13.58 -0.28
CA TYR A 126 5.93 12.62 -0.18
C TYR A 126 5.45 12.49 1.26
N THR A 127 4.15 12.26 1.43
CA THR A 127 3.55 11.96 2.74
C THR A 127 2.99 10.55 2.75
N LYS A 128 3.19 9.86 3.88
CA LYS A 128 2.75 8.48 4.12
C LYS A 128 1.64 8.48 5.17
N GLY A 129 0.49 7.91 4.82
CA GLY A 129 -0.47 7.43 5.81
C GLY A 129 -0.55 5.90 5.68
N SER A 130 -0.24 5.15 6.72
CA SER A 130 -0.43 3.68 6.68
C SER A 130 -1.11 3.20 7.95
N LYS A 131 -2.29 2.61 7.81
CA LYS A 131 -2.97 1.90 8.90
C LYS A 131 -2.78 0.41 8.67
N LEU A 132 -1.86 -0.18 9.44
CA LEU A 132 -1.50 -1.58 9.33
C LEU A 132 -2.15 -2.36 10.47
N HIS A 133 -3.04 -3.28 10.12
CA HIS A 133 -3.53 -4.29 11.04
C HIS A 133 -2.52 -5.43 11.05
N ASN A 134 -1.80 -5.61 12.15
CA ASN A 134 -0.86 -6.71 12.32
C ASN A 134 -1.59 -7.86 13.02
N PRO A 135 -2.08 -8.89 12.31
CA PRO A 135 -2.52 -10.10 12.97
C PRO A 135 -1.29 -10.68 13.65
N LEU A 136 -1.39 -10.97 14.94
CA LEU A 136 -0.31 -11.54 15.78
C LEU A 136 0.18 -12.95 15.33
N GLY A 137 0.09 -13.31 14.05
CA GLY A 137 0.31 -14.68 13.56
C GLY A 137 0.84 -14.84 12.13
N PHE A 138 1.21 -13.79 11.38
CA PHE A 138 1.92 -13.98 10.10
C PHE A 138 3.44 -14.10 10.32
N LEU A 139 3.85 -15.09 11.12
CA LEU A 139 5.16 -15.70 10.89
C LEU A 139 5.04 -16.50 9.60
N PRO A 140 5.92 -16.31 8.61
CA PRO A 140 5.92 -17.17 7.44
C PRO A 140 6.37 -18.56 7.89
N GLN A 141 5.42 -19.46 8.05
CA GLN A 141 5.66 -20.88 8.24
C GLN A 141 6.15 -21.44 6.90
N TRP A 142 7.42 -21.25 6.58
CA TRP A 142 8.10 -22.04 5.54
C TRP A 142 8.52 -23.37 6.19
N GLY A 143 7.79 -24.46 5.89
CA GLY A 143 8.11 -25.87 6.22
C GLY A 143 9.13 -26.49 5.23
N PRO A 144 9.27 -27.85 5.09
CA PRO A 144 8.45 -28.96 5.60
C PRO A 144 9.23 -30.06 6.38
N HIS A 145 8.47 -31.00 7.00
CA HIS A 145 8.84 -32.32 7.57
C HIS A 145 9.97 -32.43 8.60
#